data_AF-A0A1V6TCI0-F1
#
_entry.id   AF-A0A1V6TCI0-F1
#
_cell.length_a   1.000
_cell.length_b   1.000
_cell.length_c   1.000
_cell.angle_alpha   90.00
_cell.angle_beta   90.00
_cell.angle_gamma   90.00
#
_symmetry.space_group_name_H-M   'P 1'
#
loop_
_entity.id
_entity.type
_entity.pdbx_description
1 polymer ?
#
loop_
_entity_poly.entity_id
_entity_poly.type
_entity_poly.pdbx_seq_one_letter_code
_entity_poly.pdbx_strand_id
1 'polypeptide(L)'
;MSTTNIQDLNTKMQALIEHSSAFESHPQCKPPNTHPTIFFLYDFVRNTHNQLKAVDAEKYAAGDNGAKNAVSEVEGRNAFANMLINDTSGKLSMMTGGNPSNPADFGAEIKAKAQILTQ
;
A
#
# COMPACT_ATOMS: atom_id res chain seq x y z
N MET A 1 20.07 11.69 3.81
CA MET A 1 18.79 11.10 3.37
C MET A 1 19.04 10.53 1.99
N SER A 2 18.83 9.23 1.79
CA SER A 2 18.97 8.60 0.48
C SER A 2 17.87 9.12 -0.44
N THR A 3 18.20 9.49 -1.68
CA THR A 3 17.21 9.88 -2.67
C THR A 3 16.43 8.64 -3.10
N THR A 4 15.13 8.64 -2.84
CA THR A 4 14.20 7.57 -3.22
C THR A 4 14.15 7.45 -4.73
N ASN A 5 14.34 6.23 -5.25
CA ASN A 5 14.16 5.99 -6.68
C ASN A 5 12.67 5.79 -6.98
N ILE A 6 12.04 6.81 -7.58
CA ILE A 6 10.60 6.80 -7.92
C ILE A 6 10.24 5.59 -8.80
N GLN A 7 11.11 5.19 -9.73
CA GLN A 7 10.85 4.07 -10.64
C GLN A 7 10.86 2.72 -9.92
N ASP A 8 11.82 2.53 -8.99
CA ASP A 8 11.87 1.35 -8.13
C ASP A 8 10.64 1.28 -7.23
N LEU A 9 10.29 2.38 -6.57
CA LEU A 9 9.10 2.46 -5.71
C LEU A 9 7.81 2.18 -6.49
N ASN A 10 7.68 2.74 -7.70
CA ASN A 10 6.56 2.47 -8.59
C ASN A 10 6.45 0.98 -8.95
N THR A 11 7.59 0.32 -9.22
CA THR A 11 7.64 -1.11 -9.53
C THR A 11 7.22 -1.95 -8.32
N LYS A 12 7.73 -1.64 -7.12
CA LYS A 12 7.36 -2.32 -5.88
C LYS A 12 5.86 -2.16 -5.57
N MET A 13 5.32 -0.95 -5.73
CA MET A 13 3.89 -0.68 -5.51
C MET A 13 3.01 -1.38 -6.55
N GLN A 14 3.41 -1.38 -7.82
CA GLN A 14 2.71 -2.10 -8.87
C GLN A 14 2.66 -3.60 -8.59
N ALA A 15 3.75 -4.20 -8.09
CA ALA A 15 3.79 -5.60 -7.71
C ALA A 15 2.83 -5.97 -6.57
N LEU A 16 2.45 -4.99 -5.73
CA LEU A 16 1.45 -5.15 -4.67
C LEU A 16 0.01 -4.99 -5.21
N ILE A 17 -0.22 -4.19 -6.27
CA ILE A 17 -1.57 -3.79 -6.71
C ILE A 17 -2.04 -4.44 -8.03
N GLU A 18 -1.23 -4.56 -9.09
CA GLU A 18 -1.73 -4.82 -10.47
C GLU A 18 -1.33 -6.18 -11.09
N HIS A 19 -2.22 -6.72 -11.92
CA HIS A 19 -2.06 -7.72 -13.01
C HIS A 19 -1.63 -9.16 -12.69
N SER A 20 -1.18 -9.46 -11.49
CA SER A 20 -1.08 -10.80 -10.87
C SER A 20 -0.74 -10.58 -9.39
N SER A 21 -1.34 -9.55 -8.82
CA SER A 21 -0.93 -8.99 -7.54
C SER A 21 -1.54 -9.78 -6.39
N ALA A 22 -0.85 -9.72 -5.25
CA ALA A 22 -1.26 -10.44 -4.06
C ALA A 22 -2.67 -10.03 -3.60
N PHE A 23 -3.10 -8.77 -3.82
CA PHE A 23 -4.46 -8.30 -3.53
C PHE A 23 -5.50 -8.75 -4.56
N GLU A 24 -5.28 -8.56 -5.87
CA GLU A 24 -6.26 -8.96 -6.90
C GLU A 24 -6.43 -10.49 -6.98
N SER A 25 -5.40 -11.23 -6.60
CA SER A 25 -5.45 -12.69 -6.48
C SER A 25 -6.15 -13.16 -5.21
N HIS A 26 -6.24 -12.30 -4.19
CA HIS A 26 -6.81 -12.67 -2.89
C HIS A 26 -8.31 -12.99 -3.02
N PRO A 27 -8.79 -14.18 -2.59
CA PRO A 27 -10.19 -14.58 -2.72
C PRO A 27 -11.16 -13.58 -2.09
N GLN A 28 -10.77 -12.98 -0.97
CA GLN A 28 -11.57 -12.00 -0.25
C GLN A 28 -11.47 -10.57 -0.79
N CYS A 29 -10.72 -10.33 -1.86
CA CYS A 29 -10.73 -9.05 -2.57
C CYS A 29 -11.67 -9.07 -3.79
N LYS A 30 -12.29 -10.23 -4.10
CA LYS A 30 -13.13 -10.44 -5.29
C LYS A 30 -14.63 -10.36 -4.94
N PRO A 31 -15.45 -9.76 -5.82
CA PRO A 31 -16.90 -9.84 -5.70
C PRO A 31 -17.42 -11.28 -5.75
N PRO A 32 -18.58 -11.60 -5.14
CA PRO A 32 -19.50 -10.68 -4.46
C PRO A 32 -19.18 -10.46 -2.97
N ASN A 33 -18.36 -11.31 -2.35
CA ASN A 33 -18.10 -11.30 -0.90
C ASN A 33 -16.74 -10.69 -0.58
N THR A 34 -16.54 -9.46 -1.01
CA THR A 34 -15.32 -8.71 -0.73
C THR A 34 -15.23 -8.39 0.76
N HIS A 35 -14.13 -8.78 1.41
CA HIS A 35 -13.89 -8.46 2.81
C HIS A 35 -13.55 -6.98 2.96
N PRO A 36 -14.27 -6.21 3.78
CA PRO A 36 -14.17 -4.76 3.80
C PRO A 36 -12.77 -4.26 4.18
N THR A 37 -12.11 -4.92 5.13
CA THR A 37 -10.74 -4.59 5.54
C THR A 37 -9.69 -4.82 4.45
N ILE A 38 -9.85 -5.89 3.66
CA ILE A 38 -8.90 -6.23 2.59
C ILE A 38 -9.07 -5.24 1.44
N PHE A 39 -10.32 -4.94 1.10
CA PHE A 39 -10.63 -3.95 0.08
C PHE A 39 -10.16 -2.55 0.46
N PHE A 40 -10.36 -2.14 1.72
CA PHE A 40 -9.87 -0.86 2.21
C PHE A 40 -8.36 -0.72 2.01
N LEU A 41 -7.55 -1.74 2.36
CA LEU A 41 -6.11 -1.67 2.13
C LEU A 41 -5.73 -1.73 0.66
N TYR A 42 -6.42 -2.54 -0.14
CA TYR A 42 -6.22 -2.53 -1.59
C TYR A 42 -6.43 -1.12 -2.17
N ASP A 43 -7.56 -0.47 -1.84
CA ASP A 43 -7.87 0.88 -2.32
C ASP A 43 -6.89 1.93 -1.76
N PHE A 44 -6.49 1.81 -0.49
CA PHE A 44 -5.51 2.70 0.12
C PHE A 44 -4.14 2.64 -0.59
N VAL A 45 -3.63 1.44 -0.85
CA VAL A 45 -2.35 1.25 -1.55
C VAL A 45 -2.47 1.72 -3.00
N ARG A 46 -3.59 1.41 -3.69
CA ARG A 46 -3.87 1.88 -5.05
C ARG A 46 -3.89 3.40 -5.15
N ASN A 47 -4.57 4.08 -4.22
CA ASN A 47 -4.61 5.54 -4.18
C ASN A 47 -3.23 6.14 -3.89
N THR A 48 -2.45 5.50 -3.03
CA THR A 48 -1.05 5.90 -2.76
C THR A 48 -0.18 5.75 -4.01
N HIS A 49 -0.39 4.71 -4.82
CA HIS A 49 0.33 4.52 -6.08
C HIS A 49 -0.03 5.58 -7.12
N ASN A 50 -1.30 5.95 -7.20
CA ASN A 50 -1.75 7.05 -8.06
C ASN A 50 -1.11 8.39 -7.65
N GLN A 51 -0.90 8.63 -6.36
CA GLN A 51 -0.16 9.81 -5.88
C GLN A 51 1.30 9.77 -6.33
N LEU A 52 1.97 8.62 -6.24
CA LEU A 52 3.34 8.46 -6.74
C LEU A 52 3.43 8.72 -8.24
N LYS A 53 2.48 8.20 -9.03
CA LYS A 53 2.41 8.43 -10.49
C LYS A 53 2.19 9.90 -10.85
N ALA A 54 1.61 10.69 -9.94
CA ALA A 54 1.40 12.13 -10.14
C ALA A 54 2.63 12.98 -9.76
N VAL A 55 3.67 12.38 -9.17
CA VAL A 55 4.92 13.09 -8.87
C VAL A 55 5.67 13.39 -10.16
N ASP A 56 6.05 14.66 -10.31
CA ASP A 56 6.94 15.10 -11.37
C ASP A 56 8.39 14.65 -11.05
N ALA A 57 8.86 13.64 -11.77
CA ALA A 57 10.18 13.04 -11.57
C ALA A 57 11.33 14.02 -11.87
N GLU A 58 11.15 14.95 -12.81
CA GLU A 58 12.16 15.96 -13.14
C GLU A 58 12.31 16.97 -12.01
N LYS A 59 11.18 17.43 -11.44
CA LYS A 59 11.19 18.31 -10.26
C LYS A 59 11.77 17.61 -9.03
N TYR A 60 11.46 16.33 -8.83
CA TYR A 60 12.05 15.55 -7.75
C TYR A 60 13.58 15.44 -7.90
N ALA A 61 14.05 15.13 -9.11
CA ALA A 61 15.48 15.06 -9.42
C ALA A 61 16.19 16.41 -9.27
N ALA A 62 15.51 17.51 -9.62
CA ALA A 62 15.98 18.88 -9.41
C ALA A 62 15.95 19.33 -7.94
N GLY A 63 15.38 18.51 -7.05
CA GLY A 63 15.37 18.76 -5.62
C GLY A 63 14.23 19.64 -5.12
N ASP A 64 13.17 19.83 -5.92
CA ASP A 64 11.98 20.59 -5.56
C ASP A 64 11.34 20.08 -4.26
N ASN A 65 10.97 21.00 -3.37
CA ASN A 65 10.42 20.65 -2.06
C ASN A 65 9.02 20.04 -2.15
N GLY A 66 8.19 20.48 -3.11
CA GLY A 66 6.85 19.93 -3.32
C GLY A 66 6.92 18.47 -3.77
N ALA A 67 7.78 18.19 -4.75
CA ALA A 67 8.01 16.83 -5.23
C ALA A 67 8.62 15.92 -4.14
N LYS A 68 9.57 16.44 -3.34
CA LYS A 68 10.13 15.69 -2.19
C LYS A 68 9.07 15.36 -1.15
N ASN A 69 8.25 16.33 -0.77
CA ASN A 69 7.19 16.12 0.21
C ASN A 69 6.17 15.08 -0.28
N ALA A 70 5.81 15.11 -1.56
CA ALA A 70 4.91 14.11 -2.15
C ALA A 70 5.50 12.69 -2.09
N VAL A 71 6.79 12.53 -2.43
CA VAL A 71 7.47 11.22 -2.31
C VAL A 71 7.55 10.76 -0.86
N SER A 72 7.90 11.64 0.08
CA SER A 72 7.94 11.29 1.51
C SER A 72 6.55 10.92 2.06
N GLU A 73 5.47 11.54 1.56
CA GLU A 73 4.11 11.13 1.92
C GLU A 73 3.80 9.71 1.42
N VAL A 74 4.19 9.37 0.19
CA VAL A 74 4.04 8.01 -0.36
C VAL A 74 4.81 6.99 0.49
N GLU A 75 6.04 7.28 0.88
CA GLU A 75 6.84 6.43 1.76
C GLU A 75 6.16 6.22 3.13
N GLY A 76 5.67 7.30 3.74
CA GLY A 76 4.94 7.25 5.00
C GLY A 76 3.67 6.41 4.89
N ARG A 77 2.91 6.56 3.80
CA ARG A 77 1.71 5.74 3.52
C ARG A 77 2.06 4.27 3.31
N ASN A 78 3.17 3.96 2.65
CA ASN A 78 3.64 2.58 2.48
C ASN A 78 4.05 1.94 3.81
N ALA A 79 4.77 2.66 4.67
CA ALA A 79 5.10 2.21 6.01
C ALA A 79 3.84 1.97 6.85
N PHE A 80 2.85 2.86 6.74
CA PHE A 80 1.57 2.72 7.41
C PHE A 80 0.78 1.52 6.88
N ALA A 81 0.71 1.30 5.56
CA ALA A 81 0.09 0.13 4.97
C ALA A 81 0.71 -1.17 5.50
N ASN A 82 2.05 -1.26 5.57
CA ASN A 82 2.74 -2.41 6.14
C ASN A 82 2.39 -2.61 7.63
N MET A 83 2.28 -1.54 8.41
CA MET A 83 1.82 -1.63 9.80
C MET A 83 0.40 -2.18 9.89
N LEU A 84 -0.53 -1.70 9.05
CA LEU A 84 -1.92 -2.13 9.03
C LEU A 84 -2.07 -3.60 8.60
N ILE A 85 -1.34 -4.04 7.58
CA ILE A 85 -1.32 -5.44 7.12
C ILE A 85 -0.86 -6.40 8.23
N ASN A 86 -0.04 -5.92 9.15
CA ASN A 86 0.47 -6.69 10.28
C ASN A 86 -0.27 -6.38 11.60
N ASP A 87 -1.39 -5.64 11.57
CA ASP A 87 -2.18 -5.37 12.77
C ASP A 87 -2.82 -6.66 13.30
N THR A 88 -2.43 -7.06 14.50
CA THR A 88 -3.04 -8.17 15.25
C THR A 88 -3.96 -7.69 16.37
N SER A 89 -4.12 -6.37 16.54
CA SER A 89 -4.94 -5.81 17.63
C SER A 89 -6.44 -5.78 17.32
N GLY A 90 -6.82 -5.96 16.06
CA GLY A 90 -8.21 -5.91 15.59
C GLY A 90 -8.73 -4.48 15.38
N LYS A 91 -7.90 -3.46 15.62
CA LYS A 91 -8.26 -2.04 15.40
C LYS A 91 -8.53 -1.76 13.94
N LEU A 92 -7.72 -2.30 13.03
CA LEU A 92 -7.94 -2.15 11.60
C LEU A 92 -9.31 -2.70 11.18
N SER A 93 -9.68 -3.88 11.68
CA SER A 93 -11.01 -4.47 11.43
C SER A 93 -12.12 -3.53 11.91
N MET A 94 -12.03 -2.98 13.12
CA MET A 94 -13.04 -2.03 13.63
C MET A 94 -13.16 -0.78 12.75
N MET A 95 -12.02 -0.19 12.35
CA MET A 95 -12.00 1.04 11.52
C MET A 95 -12.57 0.83 10.11
N THR A 96 -12.56 -0.41 9.62
CA THR A 96 -13.00 -0.77 8.28
C THR A 96 -14.36 -1.47 8.27
N GLY A 97 -15.04 -1.57 9.42
CA GLY A 97 -16.33 -2.27 9.55
C GLY A 97 -16.24 -3.80 9.48
N GLY A 98 -15.04 -4.36 9.64
CA GLY A 98 -14.79 -5.79 9.80
C GLY A 98 -14.98 -6.28 11.24
N ASN A 99 -15.00 -7.61 11.42
CA ASN A 99 -15.12 -8.23 12.73
C ASN A 99 -13.75 -8.27 13.45
N PRO A 100 -13.55 -7.60 14.59
CA PRO A 100 -12.28 -7.63 15.32
C PRO A 100 -11.93 -9.00 15.92
N SER A 101 -12.93 -9.86 16.17
CA SER A 101 -12.70 -11.24 16.63
C SER A 101 -12.28 -12.20 15.52
N ASN A 102 -12.35 -11.75 14.25
CA ASN A 102 -11.88 -12.47 13.08
C ASN A 102 -11.18 -11.49 12.13
N PRO A 103 -9.97 -11.03 12.47
CA PRO A 103 -9.26 -10.04 11.67
C PRO A 103 -8.95 -10.55 10.27
N ALA A 104 -8.83 -9.62 9.33
CA ALA A 104 -8.49 -9.96 7.95
C ALA A 104 -7.14 -10.67 7.87
N ASP A 105 -7.11 -11.82 7.21
CA ASP A 105 -5.87 -12.46 6.83
C ASP A 105 -5.50 -12.01 5.42
N PHE A 106 -4.39 -11.28 5.32
CA PHE A 106 -3.83 -10.82 4.05
C PHE A 106 -2.95 -11.89 3.37
N GLY A 107 -2.63 -12.98 4.07
CA GLY A 107 -1.74 -14.02 3.56
C GLY A 107 -0.27 -13.59 3.48
N ALA A 108 0.60 -14.57 3.24
CA ALA A 108 2.05 -14.38 3.25
C ALA A 108 2.56 -13.48 2.11
N GLU A 109 1.92 -13.54 0.94
CA GLU A 109 2.36 -12.80 -0.24
C GLU A 109 2.16 -11.30 -0.08
N ILE A 110 0.98 -10.85 0.37
CA ILE A 110 0.70 -9.44 0.65
C ILE A 110 1.65 -8.92 1.72
N LYS A 111 1.86 -9.68 2.80
CA LYS A 111 2.78 -9.33 3.89
C LYS A 111 4.22 -9.14 3.39
N ALA A 112 4.75 -10.07 2.60
CA ALA A 112 6.10 -9.99 2.07
C ALA A 112 6.28 -8.76 1.14
N LYS A 113 5.32 -8.51 0.24
CA LYS A 113 5.37 -7.36 -0.67
C LYS A 113 5.22 -6.03 0.06
N ALA A 114 4.36 -5.96 1.07
CA ALA A 114 4.23 -4.77 1.91
C ALA A 114 5.50 -4.45 2.69
N GLN A 115 6.21 -5.48 3.17
CA GLN A 115 7.50 -5.31 3.84
C GLN A 115 8.59 -4.78 2.90
N ILE A 116 8.58 -5.18 1.62
CA ILE A 116 9.52 -4.65 0.61
C ILE A 116 9.29 -3.15 0.35
N LEU A 117 8.08 -2.63 0.53
CA LEU A 117 7.79 -1.20 0.36
C LEU A 117 8.41 -0.31 1.45
N THR A 118 8.89 -0.89 2.54
CA THR A 118 9.54 -0.16 3.64
C THR A 118 11.06 -0.28 3.61
N GLN A 119 11.63 -0.85 2.54
CA GLN A 119 13.06 -1.09 2.33
C GLN A 119 13.56 -0.33 1.11
#